data_AF-A0A3M1LS30-F1
#
_entry.id   AF-A0A3M1LS30-F1
#
_cell.length_a   1.000
_cell.length_b   1.000
_cell.length_c   1.000
_cell.angle_alpha   90.00
_cell.angle_beta   90.00
_cell.angle_gamma   90.00
#
_symmetry.space_group_name_H-M   'P 1'
#
loop_
_entity.id
_entity.type
_entity.pdbx_description
1 polymer ?
#
loop_
_entity_poly.entity_id
_entity_poly.type
_entity_poly.pdbx_seq_one_letter_code
_entity_poly.pdbx_strand_id
1 'polypeptide(L)'
;WEVSVTGSISYTIPAEARNQEQFVLYVFDAAERQAQATLTIPLRCPSTWFFTPAPDECPSSDPLQTDGAEEHFEHGVMLWSKAEDRIYVLFDDGQQPAWVAYVDEWDEGEPESDPSIVPPPGLYQPVRGFGLVWREQPGVRDRLGWAVDPEWGYPMAIQRTSRPKYNLTYIRALDGGVWELGPEGSSWRHLP
;
A
#
# COMPACT_ATOMS: atom_id res chain seq x y z
N TRP A 1 30.19 39.12 -17.41
CA TRP A 1 30.22 39.04 -15.93
C TRP A 1 31.45 38.24 -15.53
N GLU A 2 32.08 38.53 -14.40
CA GLU A 2 33.08 37.65 -13.80
C GLU A 2 32.41 36.92 -12.64
N VAL A 3 32.28 35.59 -12.75
CA VAL A 3 31.78 34.75 -11.66
C VAL A 3 32.98 34.03 -11.06
N SER A 4 33.04 33.99 -9.72
CA SER A 4 34.07 33.25 -9.00
C SER A 4 34.08 31.78 -9.44
N VAL A 5 35.28 31.23 -9.67
CA VAL A 5 35.47 29.82 -10.03
C VAL A 5 35.22 28.85 -8.87
N THR A 6 35.04 29.38 -7.66
CA THR A 6 34.69 28.62 -6.46
C THR A 6 33.57 29.32 -5.69
N GLY A 7 32.66 28.54 -5.13
CA GLY A 7 31.57 29.02 -4.29
C GLY A 7 31.03 27.91 -3.40
N SER A 8 30.28 28.29 -2.37
CA SER A 8 29.61 27.36 -1.46
C SER A 8 28.21 27.87 -1.15
N ILE A 9 27.26 26.95 -1.03
CA ILE A 9 25.90 27.22 -0.55
C ILE A 9 25.62 26.28 0.61
N SER A 10 25.05 26.81 1.70
CA SER A 10 24.52 25.99 2.77
C SER A 10 23.10 25.58 2.41
N TYR A 11 22.79 24.30 2.53
CA TYR A 11 21.47 23.74 2.28
C TYR A 11 21.06 22.87 3.47
N THR A 12 19.87 23.15 4.01
CA THR A 12 19.27 22.33 5.07
C THR A 12 18.37 21.29 4.41
N ILE A 13 18.67 20.01 4.64
CA ILE A 13 17.85 18.90 4.14
C ILE A 13 16.47 18.95 4.84
N PRO A 14 15.35 18.95 4.09
CA PRO A 14 14.02 18.92 4.67
C PRO A 14 13.79 17.67 5.54
N ALA A 15 12.98 17.79 6.60
CA ALA A 15 12.71 16.67 7.51
C ALA A 15 11.89 15.55 6.83
N GLU A 16 11.13 15.91 5.81
CA GLU A 16 10.35 15.05 4.95
C GLU A 16 11.17 14.39 3.83
N ALA A 17 12.43 14.77 3.64
CA ALA A 17 13.29 14.17 2.62
C ALA A 17 13.51 12.68 2.88
N ARG A 18 13.53 11.88 1.81
CA ARG A 18 13.63 10.42 1.86
C ARG A 18 14.58 9.94 0.77
N ASN A 19 15.23 8.80 1.00
CA ASN A 19 16.13 8.10 0.09
C ASN A 19 17.42 8.86 -0.26
N GLN A 20 17.31 9.98 -0.99
CA GLN A 20 18.45 10.77 -1.45
C GLN A 20 18.05 12.20 -1.81
N GLU A 21 18.98 13.13 -1.67
CA GLU A 21 18.90 14.47 -2.28
C GLU A 21 19.80 14.55 -3.52
N GLN A 22 19.30 15.16 -4.59
CA GLN A 22 20.07 15.38 -5.81
C GLN A 22 20.27 16.87 -6.07
N PHE A 23 21.53 17.26 -6.17
CA PHE A 23 21.94 18.61 -6.53
C PHE A 23 22.55 18.61 -7.93
N VAL A 24 22.18 19.58 -8.76
CA VAL A 24 22.78 19.78 -10.08
C VAL A 24 23.34 21.20 -10.14
N LEU A 25 24.65 21.29 -10.36
CA LEU A 25 25.32 22.54 -10.67
C LEU A 25 25.32 22.73 -12.17
N TYR A 26 24.81 23.87 -12.63
CA TYR A 26 24.86 24.30 -14.02
C TYR A 26 25.82 25.48 -14.17
N VAL A 27 26.65 25.46 -15.21
CA VAL A 27 27.54 26.55 -15.59
C VAL A 27 27.31 26.87 -17.05
N PHE A 28 27.13 28.15 -17.36
CA PHE A 28 26.92 28.65 -18.72
C PHE A 28 28.07 29.57 -19.11
N ASP A 29 28.50 29.48 -20.36
CA ASP A 29 29.44 30.44 -20.93
C ASP A 29 28.71 31.59 -21.65
N ALA A 30 29.48 32.52 -22.23
CA ALA A 30 28.94 33.69 -22.92
C ALA A 30 28.17 33.35 -24.21
N ALA A 31 28.30 32.13 -24.73
CA ALA A 31 27.57 31.62 -25.89
C ALA A 31 26.40 30.71 -25.46
N GLU A 32 26.00 30.76 -24.19
CA GLU A 32 24.94 29.95 -23.58
C GLU A 32 25.20 28.42 -23.63
N ARG A 33 26.45 28.01 -23.81
CA ARG A 33 26.81 26.59 -23.73
C ARG A 33 26.87 26.17 -22.27
N GLN A 34 26.29 25.02 -21.98
CA GLN A 34 26.14 24.51 -20.62
C GLN A 34 27.17 23.42 -20.31
N ALA A 35 27.74 23.48 -19.10
CA ALA A 35 28.35 22.35 -18.41
C ALA A 35 27.55 22.06 -17.14
N GLN A 36 27.53 20.80 -16.70
CA GLN A 36 26.84 20.42 -15.47
C GLN A 36 27.62 19.41 -14.64
N ALA A 37 27.37 19.41 -13.33
CA ALA A 37 27.84 18.39 -12.40
C ALA A 37 26.71 18.00 -11.44
N THR A 38 26.65 16.73 -11.06
CA THR A 38 25.59 16.19 -10.19
C THR A 38 26.20 15.63 -8.91
N LEU A 39 25.56 15.93 -7.78
CA LEU A 39 25.86 15.36 -6.47
C LEU A 39 24.60 14.68 -5.93
N THR A 40 24.72 13.41 -5.55
CA THR A 40 23.65 12.65 -4.91
C THR A 40 24.07 12.31 -3.49
N ILE A 41 23.25 12.69 -2.50
CA ILE A 41 23.50 12.46 -1.08
C ILE A 41 22.48 11.43 -0.59
N PRO A 42 22.89 10.20 -0.24
CA PRO A 42 21.97 9.23 0.36
C PRO A 42 21.55 9.71 1.75
N LEU A 43 20.25 9.60 2.02
CA LEU A 43 19.66 10.00 3.30
C LEU A 43 19.39 8.78 4.18
N ARG A 44 19.37 9.03 5.49
CA ARG A 44 18.82 8.05 6.44
C ARG A 44 17.31 8.23 6.50
N CYS A 45 16.59 7.12 6.53
CA CYS A 45 15.14 7.14 6.70
C CYS A 45 14.77 7.68 8.09
N PRO A 46 13.92 8.72 8.19
CA PRO A 46 13.46 9.22 9.49
C PRO A 46 12.51 8.26 10.20
N SER A 47 11.80 7.43 9.44
CA SER A 47 10.90 6.39 9.92
C SER A 47 11.47 5.01 9.58
N THR A 48 11.11 4.01 10.38
CA THR A 48 11.47 2.61 10.17
C THR A 48 10.27 1.81 9.66
N TRP A 49 10.54 0.72 8.95
CA TRP A 49 9.50 -0.22 8.53
C TRP A 49 9.02 -1.06 9.72
N PHE A 50 7.72 -1.38 9.78
CA PHE A 50 7.14 -2.22 10.84
C PHE A 50 7.50 -3.71 10.74
N PHE A 51 8.23 -4.11 9.71
CA PHE A 51 8.53 -5.51 9.40
C PHE A 51 9.99 -5.68 8.94
N THR A 52 10.44 -6.93 8.93
CA THR A 52 11.77 -7.33 8.46
C THR A 52 11.67 -8.59 7.58
N PRO A 53 12.45 -8.69 6.48
CA PRO A 53 13.43 -7.73 6.00
C PRO A 53 12.76 -6.48 5.40
N ALA A 54 13.31 -5.31 5.75
CA ALA A 54 12.81 -4.04 5.27
C ALA A 54 13.20 -3.81 3.79
N PRO A 55 12.35 -3.14 2.99
CA PRO A 55 12.71 -2.67 1.65
C PRO A 55 13.95 -1.76 1.67
N ASP A 56 14.71 -1.77 0.57
CA ASP A 56 15.83 -0.86 0.33
C ASP A 56 15.35 0.53 -0.15
N GLU A 57 14.36 1.06 0.55
CA GLU A 57 13.80 2.40 0.36
C GLU A 57 13.15 2.85 1.67
N CYS A 58 13.12 4.15 1.93
CA CYS A 58 12.43 4.68 3.10
C CYS A 58 10.90 4.53 3.01
N PRO A 59 10.24 4.28 4.16
CA PRO A 59 8.79 4.46 4.23
C PRO A 59 8.42 5.95 4.13
N SER A 60 7.22 6.23 3.65
CA SER A 60 6.69 7.59 3.56
C SER A 60 6.50 8.23 4.93
N SER A 61 6.15 7.42 5.93
CA SER A 61 5.81 7.84 7.29
C SER A 61 6.05 6.72 8.30
N ASP A 62 5.82 7.01 9.58
CA ASP A 62 5.67 5.97 10.60
C ASP A 62 4.47 5.05 10.28
N PRO A 63 4.43 3.83 10.85
CA PRO A 63 3.33 2.91 10.64
C PRO A 63 1.99 3.48 11.11
N LEU A 64 1.00 3.46 10.21
CA LEU A 64 -0.38 3.71 10.59
C LEU A 64 -0.91 2.48 11.33
N GLN A 65 -0.88 2.54 12.66
CA GLN A 65 -1.40 1.49 13.53
C GLN A 65 -2.93 1.61 13.61
N THR A 66 -3.64 0.51 13.41
CA THR A 66 -5.10 0.51 13.40
C THR A 66 -5.67 -0.87 13.75
N ASP A 67 -6.98 -0.94 13.94
CA ASP A 67 -7.69 -2.22 13.94
C ASP A 67 -7.93 -2.62 12.48
N GLY A 68 -7.81 -3.91 12.18
CA GLY A 68 -8.14 -4.45 10.87
C GLY A 68 -8.83 -5.80 10.97
N ALA A 69 -9.22 -6.32 9.81
CA ALA A 69 -9.77 -7.66 9.68
C ALA A 69 -9.25 -8.32 8.40
N GLU A 70 -9.22 -9.65 8.39
CA GLU A 70 -8.78 -10.45 7.25
C GLU A 70 -9.69 -11.69 7.14
N GLU A 71 -10.07 -12.01 5.90
CA GLU A 71 -10.89 -13.19 5.58
C GLU A 71 -10.35 -13.81 4.28
N HIS A 72 -10.13 -15.13 4.30
CA HIS A 72 -9.61 -15.85 3.14
C HIS A 72 -10.74 -16.37 2.27
N PHE A 73 -10.50 -16.38 0.96
CA PHE A 73 -11.43 -16.85 -0.05
C PHE A 73 -10.79 -17.96 -0.89
N GLU A 74 -11.60 -18.68 -1.65
CA GLU A 74 -11.11 -19.74 -2.56
C GLU A 74 -10.01 -19.25 -3.52
N HIS A 75 -10.10 -17.98 -3.94
CA HIS A 75 -9.21 -17.36 -4.93
C HIS A 75 -8.74 -15.96 -4.53
N GLY A 76 -8.49 -15.73 -3.24
CA GLY A 76 -7.97 -14.46 -2.77
C GLY A 76 -8.15 -14.19 -1.29
N VAL A 77 -8.03 -12.92 -0.92
CA VAL A 77 -8.18 -12.46 0.47
C VAL A 77 -8.78 -11.06 0.47
N MET A 78 -9.61 -10.77 1.49
CA MET A 78 -10.02 -9.40 1.80
C MET A 78 -9.34 -8.92 3.08
N LEU A 79 -8.92 -7.65 3.08
CA LEU A 79 -8.32 -6.97 4.22
C LEU A 79 -9.11 -5.70 4.51
N TRP A 80 -9.49 -5.46 5.76
CA TRP A 80 -10.14 -4.22 6.17
C TRP A 80 -9.20 -3.39 7.04
N SER A 81 -9.18 -2.08 6.80
CA SER A 81 -8.44 -1.10 7.58
C SER A 81 -9.39 -0.06 8.16
N LYS A 82 -9.52 -0.03 9.48
CA LYS A 82 -10.36 0.95 10.17
C LYS A 82 -9.87 2.39 9.99
N ALA A 83 -8.56 2.61 9.98
CA ALA A 83 -8.00 3.96 9.86
C ALA A 83 -8.18 4.57 8.48
N GLU A 84 -8.27 3.74 7.44
CA GLU A 84 -8.47 4.20 6.06
C GLU A 84 -9.91 4.03 5.58
N ASP A 85 -10.74 3.34 6.36
CA ASP A 85 -12.13 2.99 6.04
C ASP A 85 -12.26 2.28 4.70
N ARG A 86 -11.41 1.27 4.52
CA ARG A 86 -11.19 0.60 3.23
C ARG A 86 -11.09 -0.91 3.35
N ILE A 87 -11.69 -1.57 2.36
CA ILE A 87 -11.57 -2.99 2.08
C ILE A 87 -10.66 -3.18 0.87
N TYR A 88 -9.52 -3.81 1.08
CA TYR A 88 -8.61 -4.25 0.03
C TYR A 88 -8.99 -5.67 -0.39
N VAL A 89 -9.29 -5.87 -1.66
CA VAL A 89 -9.57 -7.17 -2.26
C VAL A 89 -8.38 -7.59 -3.11
N LEU A 90 -7.75 -8.71 -2.75
CA LEU A 90 -6.58 -9.27 -3.44
C LEU A 90 -7.03 -10.54 -4.17
N PHE A 91 -6.85 -10.58 -5.49
CA PHE A 91 -7.31 -11.67 -6.35
C PHE A 91 -6.14 -12.58 -6.75
N ASP A 92 -6.29 -13.89 -6.58
CA ASP A 92 -5.31 -14.92 -6.99
C ASP A 92 -5.71 -15.60 -8.33
N ASP A 93 -6.56 -14.96 -9.11
CA ASP A 93 -7.07 -15.49 -10.38
C ASP A 93 -6.16 -15.20 -11.59
N GLY A 94 -5.05 -14.51 -11.37
CA GLY A 94 -4.10 -14.08 -12.41
C GLY A 94 -4.60 -12.98 -13.35
N GLN A 95 -5.78 -12.38 -13.07
CA GLN A 95 -6.34 -11.29 -13.87
C GLN A 95 -5.96 -9.91 -13.33
N GLN A 96 -6.21 -8.87 -14.13
CA GLN A 96 -5.96 -7.48 -13.76
C GLN A 96 -7.28 -6.69 -13.60
N PRO A 97 -7.39 -5.80 -12.60
CA PRO A 97 -6.39 -5.53 -11.56
C PRO A 97 -6.23 -6.73 -10.60
N ALA A 98 -5.00 -6.97 -10.14
CA ALA A 98 -4.66 -8.02 -9.17
C ALA A 98 -5.18 -7.70 -7.77
N TRP A 99 -5.39 -6.41 -7.46
CA TRP A 99 -6.08 -5.99 -6.25
C TRP A 99 -6.86 -4.69 -6.48
N VAL A 100 -7.91 -4.47 -5.68
CA VAL A 100 -8.74 -3.25 -5.69
C VAL A 100 -9.03 -2.83 -4.25
N ALA A 101 -9.17 -1.52 -4.00
CA ALA A 101 -9.63 -1.02 -2.71
C ALA A 101 -11.01 -0.36 -2.85
N TYR A 102 -11.94 -0.80 -2.02
CA TYR A 102 -13.29 -0.24 -1.88
C TYR A 102 -13.37 0.55 -0.58
N VAL A 103 -14.27 1.54 -0.53
CA VAL A 103 -14.70 2.14 0.74
C VAL A 103 -15.58 1.12 1.45
N ASP A 104 -15.47 1.02 2.77
CA ASP A 104 -16.41 0.22 3.55
C ASP A 104 -17.72 1.03 3.72
N GLU A 105 -18.77 0.62 3.01
CA GLU A 105 -20.07 1.28 3.05
C GLU A 105 -21.06 0.57 3.98
N TRP A 106 -20.63 -0.50 4.67
CA TRP A 106 -21.51 -1.22 5.59
C TRP A 106 -21.65 -0.47 6.92
N ASP A 107 -22.88 -0.24 7.34
CA ASP A 107 -23.21 0.44 8.60
C ASP A 107 -23.79 -0.52 9.65
N GLU A 108 -23.55 -0.22 10.93
CA GLU A 108 -24.17 -0.95 12.04
C GLU A 108 -25.70 -0.89 11.95
N GLY A 109 -26.33 -2.05 11.81
CA GLY A 109 -27.79 -2.20 11.69
C GLY A 109 -28.23 -2.64 10.30
N GLU A 110 -27.35 -2.62 9.31
CA GLU A 110 -27.59 -3.29 8.03
C GLU A 110 -27.51 -4.81 8.17
N PRO A 111 -28.18 -5.58 7.28
CA PRO A 111 -28.05 -7.03 7.27
C PRO A 111 -26.59 -7.45 7.13
N GLU A 112 -26.08 -8.21 8.10
CA GLU A 112 -24.71 -8.73 8.05
C GLU A 112 -24.50 -9.68 6.84
N SER A 113 -25.55 -10.39 6.43
CA SER A 113 -25.52 -11.34 5.33
C SER A 113 -26.84 -11.36 4.56
N ASP A 114 -26.84 -12.04 3.41
CA ASP A 114 -28.07 -12.34 2.66
C ASP A 114 -28.48 -13.81 2.89
N PRO A 115 -29.57 -14.09 3.63
CA PRO A 115 -29.98 -15.44 3.98
C PRO A 115 -30.43 -16.29 2.77
N SER A 116 -30.64 -15.69 1.59
CA SER A 116 -30.94 -16.41 0.36
C SER A 116 -29.69 -17.00 -0.31
N ILE A 117 -28.50 -16.52 0.07
CA ILE A 117 -27.21 -16.97 -0.46
C ILE A 117 -26.59 -17.94 0.54
N VAL A 118 -26.88 -19.23 0.38
CA VAL A 118 -26.39 -20.28 1.28
C VAL A 118 -25.03 -20.80 0.81
N PRO A 119 -23.99 -20.79 1.66
CA PRO A 119 -22.68 -21.30 1.28
C PRO A 119 -22.70 -22.84 1.17
N PRO A 120 -21.87 -23.43 0.30
CA PRO A 120 -21.65 -24.88 0.28
C PRO A 120 -21.04 -25.39 1.59
N PRO A 121 -21.09 -26.70 1.88
CA PRO A 121 -20.50 -27.27 3.09
C PRO A 121 -19.00 -26.94 3.22
N GLY A 122 -18.60 -26.41 4.37
CA GLY A 122 -17.21 -26.05 4.67
C GLY A 122 -16.78 -24.68 4.14
N LEU A 123 -17.68 -23.93 3.52
CA LEU A 123 -17.46 -22.56 3.05
C LEU A 123 -18.38 -21.60 3.81
N TYR A 124 -18.07 -20.31 3.71
CA TYR A 124 -18.73 -19.24 4.43
C TYR A 124 -19.24 -18.17 3.46
N GLN A 125 -20.39 -17.60 3.78
CA GLN A 125 -20.80 -16.33 3.20
C GLN A 125 -20.07 -15.23 3.99
N PRO A 126 -19.25 -14.38 3.34
CA PRO A 126 -18.64 -13.24 4.02
C PRO A 126 -19.72 -12.32 4.59
N VAL A 127 -19.44 -11.71 5.73
CA VAL A 127 -20.40 -10.90 6.49
C VAL A 127 -19.98 -9.42 6.51
N ARG A 128 -20.92 -8.55 6.89
CA ARG A 128 -20.70 -7.10 7.08
C ARG A 128 -20.05 -6.45 5.85
N GLY A 129 -19.01 -5.62 6.04
CA GLY A 129 -18.30 -4.91 4.98
C GLY A 129 -17.75 -5.84 3.89
N PHE A 130 -17.07 -6.94 4.27
CA PHE A 130 -16.61 -7.94 3.30
C PHE A 130 -17.78 -8.57 2.55
N GLY A 131 -18.86 -8.90 3.27
CA GLY A 131 -20.09 -9.41 2.68
C GLY A 131 -20.75 -8.47 1.70
N LEU A 132 -20.79 -7.17 2.01
CA LEU A 132 -21.36 -6.14 1.16
C LEU A 132 -20.54 -5.99 -0.12
N VAL A 133 -19.21 -5.83 0.00
CA VAL A 133 -18.30 -5.76 -1.15
C VAL A 133 -18.42 -7.02 -2.02
N TRP A 134 -18.44 -8.20 -1.41
CA TRP A 134 -18.56 -9.46 -2.12
C TRP A 134 -19.89 -9.60 -2.88
N ARG A 135 -21.02 -9.19 -2.29
CA ARG A 135 -22.34 -9.30 -2.95
C ARG A 135 -22.57 -8.24 -4.02
N GLU A 136 -22.13 -7.01 -3.79
CA GLU A 136 -22.58 -5.85 -4.57
C GLU A 136 -21.57 -5.34 -5.59
N GLN A 137 -20.27 -5.55 -5.36
CA GLN A 137 -19.26 -5.05 -6.29
C GLN A 137 -19.13 -5.98 -7.50
N PRO A 138 -19.33 -5.46 -8.73
CA PRO A 138 -19.32 -6.30 -9.94
C PRO A 138 -18.03 -7.10 -10.09
N GLY A 139 -18.18 -8.42 -10.23
CA GLY A 139 -17.07 -9.35 -10.47
C GLY A 139 -16.25 -9.73 -9.23
N VAL A 140 -16.48 -9.14 -8.05
CA VAL A 140 -15.73 -9.51 -6.84
C VAL A 140 -16.02 -10.95 -6.43
N ARG A 141 -17.30 -11.31 -6.26
CA ARG A 141 -17.71 -12.67 -5.92
C ARG A 141 -17.25 -13.72 -6.94
N ASP A 142 -17.39 -13.42 -8.24
CA ASP A 142 -17.02 -14.36 -9.30
C ASP A 142 -15.51 -14.63 -9.33
N ARG A 143 -14.70 -13.63 -8.99
CA ARG A 143 -13.24 -13.75 -8.96
C ARG A 143 -12.70 -14.38 -7.68
N LEU A 144 -13.30 -14.10 -6.52
CA LEU A 144 -12.85 -14.63 -5.23
C LEU A 144 -13.39 -16.03 -4.91
N GLY A 145 -14.61 -16.37 -5.36
CA GLY A 145 -15.33 -17.52 -4.83
C GLY A 145 -15.87 -17.26 -3.42
N TRP A 146 -16.14 -18.31 -2.66
CA TRP A 146 -16.61 -18.23 -1.27
C TRP A 146 -15.48 -18.00 -0.27
N ALA A 147 -15.84 -17.52 0.92
CA ALA A 147 -14.91 -17.48 2.03
C ALA A 147 -14.62 -18.92 2.53
N VAL A 148 -13.35 -19.21 2.83
CA VAL A 148 -12.91 -20.55 3.29
C VAL A 148 -12.73 -20.61 4.80
N ASP A 149 -12.70 -19.46 5.45
CA ASP A 149 -12.76 -19.27 6.89
C ASP A 149 -13.61 -18.03 7.23
N PRO A 150 -14.03 -17.86 8.50
CA PRO A 150 -14.67 -16.62 8.93
C PRO A 150 -13.68 -15.46 9.00
N GLU A 151 -14.17 -14.23 8.86
CA GLU A 151 -13.44 -13.00 9.17
C GLU A 151 -12.83 -12.99 10.59
N TRP A 152 -11.56 -12.58 10.69
CA TRP A 152 -10.85 -12.37 11.96
C TRP A 152 -10.33 -10.95 12.10
N GLY A 153 -10.71 -10.30 13.20
CA GLY A 153 -10.16 -9.00 13.59
C GLY A 153 -8.79 -9.10 14.26
N TYR A 154 -7.88 -8.19 13.94
CA TYR A 154 -6.52 -8.13 14.49
C TYR A 154 -5.92 -6.72 14.45
N PRO A 155 -4.88 -6.43 15.26
CA PRO A 155 -4.11 -5.20 15.12
C PRO A 155 -3.33 -5.18 13.79
N MET A 156 -3.64 -4.20 12.95
CA MET A 156 -3.03 -4.00 11.63
C MET A 156 -2.05 -2.80 11.65
N ALA A 157 -1.10 -2.81 10.72
CA ALA A 157 -0.24 -1.67 10.43
C ALA A 157 -0.15 -1.45 8.92
N ILE A 158 -0.20 -0.20 8.46
CA ILE A 158 -0.03 0.17 7.05
C ILE A 158 1.15 1.13 6.89
N GLN A 159 2.01 0.87 5.90
CA GLN A 159 3.04 1.80 5.43
C GLN A 159 3.15 1.76 3.91
N ARG A 160 3.70 2.83 3.33
CA ARG A 160 3.94 2.94 1.89
C ARG A 160 5.38 3.34 1.64
N THR A 161 5.92 2.97 0.48
CA THR A 161 7.22 3.50 0.04
C THR A 161 7.13 5.00 -0.15
N SER A 162 8.21 5.73 0.11
CA SER A 162 8.27 7.20 0.00
C SER A 162 8.16 7.78 -1.41
N ARG A 163 7.99 6.96 -2.45
CA ARG A 163 7.79 7.42 -3.83
C ARG A 163 6.55 8.31 -3.97
N PRO A 164 6.63 9.45 -4.68
CA PRO A 164 5.50 10.33 -4.90
C PRO A 164 4.42 9.73 -5.81
N LYS A 165 4.79 8.76 -6.66
CA LYS A 165 3.89 7.99 -7.52
C LYS A 165 4.33 6.54 -7.53
N TYR A 166 3.40 5.65 -7.87
CA TYR A 166 3.66 4.22 -7.98
C TYR A 166 4.32 3.64 -6.71
N ASN A 167 3.82 4.06 -5.55
CA ASN A 167 4.27 3.51 -4.27
C ASN A 167 3.76 2.07 -4.09
N LEU A 168 4.52 1.30 -3.34
CA LEU A 168 4.06 0.01 -2.81
C LEU A 168 3.39 0.27 -1.47
N THR A 169 2.32 -0.46 -1.19
CA THR A 169 1.64 -0.46 0.11
C THR A 169 1.95 -1.77 0.83
N TYR A 170 2.31 -1.69 2.10
CA TYR A 170 2.59 -2.82 2.97
C TYR A 170 1.57 -2.83 4.09
N ILE A 171 0.85 -3.95 4.23
CA ILE A 171 -0.19 -4.14 5.23
C ILE A 171 0.21 -5.35 6.07
N ARG A 172 0.27 -5.20 7.40
CA ARG A 172 0.49 -6.35 8.29
C ARG A 172 -0.62 -7.37 8.09
N ALA A 173 -0.26 -8.63 7.89
CA ALA A 173 -1.19 -9.75 7.75
C ALA A 173 -1.60 -10.33 9.11
N LEU A 174 -2.73 -11.03 9.14
CA LEU A 174 -3.25 -11.70 10.33
C LEU A 174 -2.27 -12.71 10.93
N ASP A 175 -1.52 -13.42 10.07
CA ASP A 175 -0.53 -14.43 10.47
C ASP A 175 0.78 -13.85 11.00
N GLY A 176 0.91 -12.51 11.03
CA GLY A 176 2.10 -11.79 11.44
C GLY A 176 3.05 -11.44 10.29
N GLY A 177 2.78 -11.93 9.07
CA GLY A 177 3.48 -11.55 7.85
C GLY A 177 3.04 -10.18 7.32
N VAL A 178 3.27 -9.95 6.02
CA VAL A 178 2.98 -8.69 5.34
C VAL A 178 2.41 -8.93 3.94
N TRP A 179 1.27 -8.31 3.66
CA TRP A 179 0.76 -8.15 2.30
C TRP A 179 1.47 -6.95 1.64
N GLU A 180 2.25 -7.22 0.60
CA GLU A 180 2.81 -6.20 -0.29
C GLU A 180 1.87 -6.01 -1.47
N LEU A 181 1.33 -4.81 -1.63
CA LEU A 181 0.50 -4.38 -2.75
C LEU A 181 1.33 -3.50 -3.68
N GLY A 182 1.47 -3.94 -4.93
CA GLY A 182 2.06 -3.17 -6.01
C GLY A 182 1.20 -1.97 -6.39
N PRO A 183 1.76 -0.96 -7.06
CA PRO A 183 1.05 0.26 -7.39
C PRO A 183 -0.15 0.00 -8.30
N GLU A 184 -1.23 0.77 -8.10
CA GLU A 184 -2.37 0.85 -9.03
C GLU A 184 -2.99 -0.51 -9.37
N GLY A 185 -3.09 -1.43 -8.41
CA GLY A 185 -3.70 -2.75 -8.63
C GLY A 185 -2.82 -3.74 -9.39
N SER A 186 -1.55 -3.43 -9.65
CA SER A 186 -0.70 -4.20 -10.59
C SER A 186 -0.31 -5.60 -10.13
N SER A 187 -0.10 -5.79 -8.82
CA SER A 187 0.37 -7.06 -8.23
C SER A 187 0.16 -7.04 -6.73
N TRP A 188 0.19 -8.22 -6.11
CA TRP A 188 0.35 -8.37 -4.68
C TRP A 188 1.19 -9.61 -4.38
N ARG A 189 1.74 -9.69 -3.16
CA ARG A 189 2.34 -10.92 -2.62
C ARG A 189 2.27 -10.94 -1.10
N HIS A 190 2.28 -12.13 -0.53
CA HIS A 190 2.48 -12.36 0.90
C HIS A 190 3.98 -12.50 1.23
N LEU A 191 4.41 -11.85 2.30
CA LEU A 191 5.75 -11.97 2.88
C LEU A 191 5.59 -12.59 4.29
N PRO A 192 6.07 -13.82 4.51
CA PRO A 192 5.92 -14.51 5.80
C PRO A 192 6.84 -13.93 6.89
#